data_AF-A0A226QMT6-F1
#
_entry.id   AF-A0A226QMT6-F1
#
_cell.length_a   1.000
_cell.length_b   1.000
_cell.length_c   1.000
_cell.angle_alpha   90.00
_cell.angle_beta   90.00
_cell.angle_gamma   90.00
#
_symmetry.space_group_name_H-M   'P 1'
#
loop_
_entity.id
_entity.type
_entity.pdbx_description
1 polymer ?
#
loop_
_entity_poly.entity_id
_entity_poly.type
_entity_poly.pdbx_seq_one_letter_code
_entity_poly.pdbx_strand_id
1 'polypeptide(L)'
;MYIVADVTKPTVTEFKFVDSKNIQITFSEDVTGADNRSNYKITDKDGKAVTDYTLSYNAEENKVTITFGSALKEGQQYNIEVSGVKDKAVVPNEMDKYTNTFVVPDTTAPTVSGTGVYDRTERTITVFFSEPVDGTSVLDKSKYTLTYGGNELPLPSDATISLGGNNASVTIKLPNIIKDKNGNDISSLIDGLIVGQVQDLAGNKSKVYNNVTLSGSASVIDATTVVADSAKTLDKRTIQFELGTPLKSISADDFTVNNKPVEYANFENKVVSDGTYGSVVTLQVGKDDAWNTDTKPAVAVKNVTTKTTSLYGGTLRANITLINGNSVKDGVAPEVKFNGDNPVIDVLDATGNGKADTIKITFTENLKAGSVSIEDFEVPGYTISDVQTDNNVVTLKLVEGGAADILETFNVKVVGDVADVAGNVLKGNANIIYTPVKAASMDLTSSDLLTTGLPAGSTLIDGNHEIGVTPLNMLAGAVTTNKLTVTGTMYQDDFTADLANEPGGNKAAFVNYIKTPTGTATVDLYKDGSYAWTATNQDNQWLDVTNGYVKVATYFAEKNASGTWVLRPNSVTTYKLVFKDNTGKVINTAEYVLDFSGVKIETTNRPQQP
;
A
#
# COMPACT_ATOMS: atom_id res chain seq x y z
N MET A 1 35.03 -39.28 -42.27
CA MET A 1 33.77 -38.64 -42.68
C MET A 1 33.91 -37.17 -42.31
N TYR A 2 33.99 -36.26 -43.28
CA TYR A 2 34.06 -34.83 -42.98
C TYR A 2 32.66 -34.38 -42.58
N ILE A 3 32.50 -34.00 -41.32
CA ILE A 3 31.35 -33.21 -40.87
C ILE A 3 31.54 -31.81 -41.45
N VAL A 4 30.68 -31.45 -42.40
CA VAL A 4 30.59 -30.05 -42.86
C VAL A 4 29.98 -29.26 -41.71
N ALA A 5 30.63 -28.16 -41.32
CA ALA A 5 30.10 -27.29 -40.29
C ALA A 5 28.81 -26.65 -40.81
N ASP A 6 27.75 -26.72 -40.01
CA ASP A 6 26.55 -25.96 -40.27
C ASP A 6 26.82 -24.49 -39.92
N VAL A 7 26.58 -23.62 -40.90
CA VAL A 7 26.79 -22.17 -40.80
C VAL A 7 25.49 -21.40 -41.05
N THR A 8 24.37 -22.12 -41.16
CA THR A 8 23.06 -21.52 -41.42
C THR A 8 22.46 -21.11 -40.08
N LYS A 9 22.03 -19.85 -39.97
CA LYS A 9 21.32 -19.39 -38.78
C LYS A 9 19.85 -19.80 -38.85
N PRO A 10 19.24 -20.17 -37.71
CA PRO A 10 17.80 -20.34 -37.67
C PRO A 10 17.09 -19.00 -37.91
N THR A 11 15.93 -19.05 -38.55
CA THR A 11 15.09 -17.87 -38.85
C THR A 11 13.64 -18.13 -38.45
N VAL A 12 12.83 -17.08 -38.29
CA VAL A 12 11.38 -17.22 -38.13
C VAL A 12 10.74 -17.34 -39.51
N THR A 13 10.06 -18.46 -39.76
CA THR A 13 9.36 -18.72 -41.03
C THR A 13 7.89 -18.32 -40.98
N GLU A 14 7.28 -18.30 -39.79
CA GLU A 14 5.88 -17.93 -39.61
C GLU A 14 5.66 -17.25 -38.25
N PHE A 15 4.86 -16.19 -38.27
CA PHE A 15 4.20 -15.65 -37.09
C PHE A 15 2.70 -15.80 -37.27
N LYS A 16 2.03 -16.37 -36.28
CA LYS A 16 0.59 -16.60 -36.31
C LYS A 16 -0.07 -16.08 -35.04
N PHE A 17 -0.99 -15.13 -35.21
CA PHE A 17 -1.95 -14.79 -34.17
C PHE A 17 -3.02 -15.88 -34.11
N VAL A 18 -3.19 -16.54 -32.97
CA VAL A 18 -4.19 -17.62 -32.80
C VAL A 18 -5.46 -17.04 -32.19
N ASP A 19 -5.32 -16.39 -31.04
CA ASP A 19 -6.39 -15.69 -30.33
C ASP A 19 -5.78 -14.66 -29.35
N SER A 20 -6.61 -13.95 -28.59
CA SER A 20 -6.15 -12.92 -27.65
C SER A 20 -5.27 -13.43 -26.51
N LYS A 21 -5.17 -14.74 -26.29
CA LYS A 21 -4.27 -15.38 -25.32
C LYS A 21 -3.12 -16.14 -25.95
N ASN A 22 -3.11 -16.38 -27.25
CA ASN A 22 -2.13 -17.26 -27.88
C ASN A 22 -1.58 -16.69 -29.18
N ILE A 23 -0.26 -16.69 -29.29
CA ILE A 23 0.45 -16.49 -30.56
C ILE A 23 1.45 -17.63 -30.77
N GLN A 24 1.78 -17.90 -32.03
CA GLN A 24 2.70 -18.96 -32.43
C GLN A 24 3.79 -18.41 -33.34
N ILE A 25 5.01 -18.91 -33.14
CA ILE A 25 6.16 -18.60 -33.99
C ILE A 25 6.77 -19.93 -34.43
N THR A 26 6.95 -20.09 -35.74
CA THR A 26 7.60 -21.26 -36.34
C THR A 26 9.01 -20.86 -36.79
N PHE A 27 10.01 -21.64 -36.41
CA PHE A 27 11.40 -21.48 -36.81
C PHE A 27 11.73 -22.37 -38.03
N SER A 28 12.77 -22.00 -38.78
CA SER A 28 13.22 -22.73 -39.97
C SER A 28 13.74 -24.15 -39.68
N GLU A 29 14.13 -24.40 -38.44
CA GLU A 29 14.71 -25.65 -37.96
C GLU A 29 14.51 -25.81 -36.44
N ASP A 30 14.94 -26.94 -35.90
CA ASP A 30 14.88 -27.23 -34.46
C ASP A 30 15.93 -26.40 -33.71
N VAL A 31 15.54 -25.77 -32.61
CA VAL A 31 16.32 -24.74 -31.91
C VAL A 31 16.41 -24.98 -30.40
N THR A 32 17.35 -24.28 -29.76
CA THR A 32 17.51 -24.16 -28.31
C THR A 32 17.22 -22.74 -27.86
N GLY A 33 16.67 -22.60 -26.66
CA GLY A 33 16.32 -21.30 -26.07
C GLY A 33 15.02 -20.69 -26.59
N ALA A 34 14.26 -21.39 -27.44
CA ALA A 34 12.94 -20.94 -27.89
C ALA A 34 11.89 -20.93 -26.76
N ASP A 35 12.10 -21.68 -25.69
CA ASP A 35 11.32 -21.71 -24.45
C ASP A 35 11.90 -20.77 -23.36
N ASN A 36 13.02 -20.10 -23.63
CA ASN A 36 13.62 -19.16 -22.68
C ASN A 36 12.97 -17.77 -22.80
N ARG A 37 12.33 -17.32 -21.72
CA ARG A 37 11.67 -16.03 -21.66
C ARG A 37 12.57 -14.83 -21.95
N SER A 38 13.85 -14.87 -21.57
CA SER A 38 14.77 -13.74 -21.80
C SER A 38 15.00 -13.43 -23.28
N ASN A 39 14.67 -14.38 -24.15
CA ASN A 39 14.81 -14.25 -25.60
C ASN A 39 13.64 -13.50 -26.26
N TYR A 40 12.59 -13.17 -25.49
CA TYR A 40 11.36 -12.56 -25.99
C TYR A 40 11.09 -11.22 -25.30
N LYS A 41 10.81 -10.20 -26.10
CA LYS A 41 10.33 -8.91 -25.62
C LYS A 41 9.00 -8.59 -26.30
N ILE A 42 7.95 -8.48 -25.51
CA ILE A 42 6.61 -8.14 -26.00
C ILE A 42 6.22 -6.81 -25.37
N THR A 43 5.80 -5.84 -26.19
CA THR A 43 5.34 -4.53 -25.71
C THR A 43 4.02 -4.14 -26.35
N ASP A 44 3.23 -3.32 -25.67
CA ASP A 44 2.09 -2.65 -26.28
C ASP A 44 2.53 -1.48 -27.19
N LYS A 45 1.55 -0.78 -27.77
CA LYS A 45 1.77 0.39 -28.64
C LYS A 45 2.54 1.54 -27.99
N ASP A 46 2.53 1.63 -26.67
CA ASP A 46 3.19 2.70 -25.91
C ASP A 46 4.58 2.26 -25.43
N GLY A 47 5.01 1.04 -25.78
CA GLY A 47 6.29 0.47 -25.40
C GLY A 47 6.31 -0.15 -24.00
N LYS A 48 5.16 -0.27 -23.33
CA LYS A 48 5.07 -0.94 -22.02
C LYS A 48 5.18 -2.44 -22.19
N ALA A 49 6.01 -3.07 -21.35
CA ALA A 49 6.25 -4.51 -21.41
C ALA A 49 5.01 -5.32 -21.00
N VAL A 50 4.70 -6.36 -21.77
CA VAL A 50 3.76 -7.42 -21.40
C VAL A 50 4.54 -8.49 -20.66
N THR A 51 4.36 -8.61 -19.35
CA THR A 51 5.19 -9.46 -18.48
C THR A 51 4.48 -10.72 -17.97
N ASP A 52 3.23 -10.96 -18.36
CA ASP A 52 2.46 -12.14 -17.92
C ASP A 52 2.16 -13.06 -19.12
N TYR A 53 3.10 -13.95 -19.41
CA TYR A 53 2.99 -14.98 -20.45
C TYR A 53 3.92 -16.16 -20.16
N THR A 54 3.66 -17.31 -20.76
CA THR A 54 4.49 -18.51 -20.74
C THR A 54 4.89 -18.90 -22.16
N LEU A 55 5.94 -19.72 -22.27
CA LEU A 55 6.45 -20.25 -23.54
C LEU A 55 6.40 -21.77 -23.51
N SER A 56 5.98 -22.38 -24.61
CA SER A 56 6.03 -23.82 -24.82
C SER A 56 6.57 -24.12 -26.20
N TYR A 57 7.72 -24.80 -26.27
CA TYR A 57 8.39 -25.14 -27.52
C TYR A 57 8.13 -26.60 -27.92
N ASN A 58 7.67 -26.81 -29.15
CA ASN A 58 7.51 -28.10 -29.79
C ASN A 58 8.60 -28.28 -30.86
N ALA A 59 9.58 -29.14 -30.57
CA ALA A 59 10.71 -29.42 -31.46
C ALA A 59 10.32 -30.20 -32.73
N GLU A 60 9.22 -30.98 -32.71
CA GLU A 60 8.77 -31.71 -33.91
C GLU A 60 8.16 -30.77 -34.96
N GLU A 61 7.61 -29.64 -34.50
CA GLU A 61 6.98 -28.62 -35.35
C GLU A 61 7.86 -27.37 -35.52
N ASN A 62 9.05 -27.34 -34.90
CA ASN A 62 9.91 -26.15 -34.78
C ASN A 62 9.15 -24.91 -34.28
N LYS A 63 8.19 -25.10 -33.37
CA LYS A 63 7.19 -24.07 -33.06
C LYS A 63 7.16 -23.73 -31.58
N VAL A 64 7.23 -22.45 -31.26
CA VAL A 64 6.93 -21.95 -29.93
C VAL A 64 5.50 -21.41 -29.88
N THR A 65 4.77 -21.78 -28.84
CA THR A 65 3.50 -21.16 -28.46
C THR A 65 3.75 -20.23 -27.28
N ILE A 66 3.30 -18.99 -27.41
CA ILE A 66 3.34 -17.98 -26.35
C ILE A 66 1.92 -17.82 -25.83
N THR A 67 1.70 -18.11 -24.55
CA THR A 67 0.39 -18.05 -23.90
C THR A 67 0.37 -16.94 -22.86
N PHE A 68 -0.46 -15.92 -23.06
CA PHE A 68 -0.61 -14.79 -22.14
C PHE A 68 -1.52 -15.17 -20.95
N GLY A 69 -1.16 -14.76 -19.74
CA GLY A 69 -1.98 -15.03 -18.56
C GLY A 69 -3.32 -14.29 -18.62
N SER A 70 -3.28 -13.03 -19.07
CA SER A 70 -4.45 -12.22 -19.41
C SER A 70 -4.61 -12.08 -20.92
N ALA A 71 -5.86 -11.99 -21.40
CA ALA A 71 -6.12 -11.71 -22.80
C ALA A 71 -5.56 -10.35 -23.20
N LEU A 72 -4.89 -10.28 -24.34
CA LEU A 72 -4.48 -9.03 -24.97
C LEU A 72 -5.72 -8.20 -25.36
N LYS A 73 -5.61 -6.87 -25.28
CA LYS A 73 -6.74 -5.98 -25.52
C LYS A 73 -7.08 -5.95 -27.01
N GLU A 74 -8.34 -6.20 -27.35
CA GLU A 74 -8.86 -6.12 -28.72
C GLU A 74 -8.64 -4.73 -29.32
N GLY A 75 -8.46 -4.69 -30.64
CA GLY A 75 -8.18 -3.48 -31.41
C GLY A 75 -6.81 -2.84 -31.13
N GLN A 76 -6.00 -3.40 -30.22
CA GLN A 76 -4.70 -2.83 -29.88
C GLN A 76 -3.55 -3.49 -30.64
N GLN A 77 -2.53 -2.67 -30.92
CA GLN A 77 -1.29 -3.09 -31.52
C GLN A 77 -0.26 -3.51 -30.45
N TYR A 78 0.46 -4.57 -30.73
CA TYR A 78 1.57 -5.08 -29.94
C TYR A 78 2.79 -5.32 -30.83
N ASN A 79 3.97 -5.26 -30.22
CA ASN A 79 5.25 -5.58 -30.85
C ASN A 79 5.88 -6.77 -30.14
N ILE A 80 6.51 -7.66 -30.91
CA ILE A 80 7.31 -8.76 -30.42
C ILE A 80 8.72 -8.69 -31.00
N GLU A 81 9.72 -8.91 -30.16
CA GLU A 81 11.11 -9.12 -30.54
C GLU A 81 11.56 -10.49 -30.06
N VAL A 82 12.27 -11.23 -30.93
CA VAL A 82 12.87 -12.54 -30.62
C VAL A 82 14.36 -12.48 -30.96
N SER A 83 15.20 -12.88 -30.01
CA SER A 83 16.68 -12.89 -30.17
C SER A 83 17.30 -13.94 -29.25
N GLY A 84 18.56 -14.33 -29.45
CA GLY A 84 19.25 -15.27 -28.54
C GLY A 84 18.87 -16.74 -28.70
N VAL A 85 17.97 -17.07 -29.64
CA VAL A 85 17.62 -18.45 -30.02
C VAL A 85 18.69 -19.01 -30.96
N LYS A 86 19.08 -20.27 -30.78
CA LYS A 86 20.19 -20.90 -31.51
C LYS A 86 19.76 -22.24 -32.10
N ASP A 87 20.39 -22.67 -33.18
CA ASP A 87 20.19 -24.02 -33.71
C ASP A 87 20.77 -25.10 -32.77
N LYS A 88 20.69 -26.37 -33.20
CA LYS A 88 21.29 -27.52 -32.51
C LYS A 88 22.58 -28.02 -33.18
N ALA A 89 23.25 -27.20 -33.98
CA ALA A 89 24.53 -27.55 -34.57
C ALA A 89 25.62 -27.75 -33.50
N VAL A 90 26.70 -28.47 -33.84
CA VAL A 90 27.84 -28.71 -32.94
C VAL A 90 28.48 -27.39 -32.48
N VAL A 91 28.50 -26.40 -33.36
CA VAL A 91 28.81 -25.00 -33.03
C VAL A 91 27.52 -24.21 -33.28
N PRO A 92 26.77 -23.85 -32.24
CA PRO A 92 25.43 -23.29 -32.42
C PRO A 92 25.45 -21.92 -33.13
N ASN A 93 24.64 -21.76 -34.17
CA ASN A 93 24.42 -20.46 -34.80
C ASN A 93 23.24 -19.75 -34.15
N GLU A 94 23.43 -18.49 -33.74
CA GLU A 94 22.37 -17.66 -33.18
C GLU A 94 21.58 -16.96 -34.29
N MET A 95 20.25 -16.95 -34.16
CA MET A 95 19.37 -16.23 -35.08
C MET A 95 19.69 -14.72 -35.09
N ASP A 96 19.45 -14.08 -36.23
CA ASP A 96 19.36 -12.62 -36.23
C ASP A 96 18.07 -12.17 -35.51
N LYS A 97 18.09 -11.00 -34.87
CA LYS A 97 16.92 -10.46 -34.16
C LYS A 97 15.72 -10.37 -35.10
N TYR A 98 14.63 -11.03 -34.72
CA TYR A 98 13.34 -10.95 -35.39
C TYR A 98 12.44 -9.93 -34.69
N THR A 99 11.71 -9.14 -35.45
CA THR A 99 10.71 -8.21 -34.93
C THR A 99 9.42 -8.33 -35.73
N ASN A 100 8.28 -8.35 -35.05
CA ASN A 100 6.98 -8.28 -35.69
C ASN A 100 6.03 -7.37 -34.92
N THR A 101 5.10 -6.77 -35.65
CA THR A 101 3.99 -5.98 -35.11
C THR A 101 2.69 -6.66 -35.50
N PHE A 102 1.77 -6.80 -34.54
CA PHE A 102 0.47 -7.40 -34.78
C PHE A 102 -0.63 -6.63 -34.05
N VAL A 103 -1.85 -6.68 -34.59
CA VAL A 103 -3.05 -6.10 -33.98
C VAL A 103 -3.93 -7.24 -33.52
N VAL A 104 -4.44 -7.16 -32.30
CA VAL A 104 -5.46 -8.08 -31.79
C VAL A 104 -6.76 -7.76 -32.53
N PRO A 105 -7.34 -8.69 -33.30
CA PRO A 105 -8.59 -8.45 -34.01
C PRO A 105 -9.69 -8.04 -33.04
N ASP A 106 -10.48 -7.06 -33.45
CA ASP A 106 -11.67 -6.65 -32.74
C ASP A 106 -12.85 -7.51 -33.20
N THR A 107 -13.38 -8.33 -32.29
CA THR A 107 -14.47 -9.27 -32.58
C THR A 107 -15.73 -8.96 -31.79
N THR A 108 -15.67 -7.94 -30.94
CA THR A 108 -16.77 -7.53 -30.10
C THR A 108 -17.69 -6.62 -30.91
N ALA A 109 -19.00 -6.88 -30.85
CA ALA A 109 -19.98 -6.05 -31.54
C ALA A 109 -20.43 -4.87 -30.67
N PRO A 110 -20.73 -3.72 -31.30
CA PRO A 110 -21.22 -2.57 -30.56
C PRO A 110 -22.60 -2.88 -30.00
N THR A 111 -22.82 -2.53 -28.74
CA THR A 111 -24.12 -2.55 -28.10
C THR A 111 -24.68 -1.14 -28.05
N VAL A 112 -25.99 -1.01 -28.25
CA VAL A 112 -26.69 0.28 -28.10
C VAL A 112 -27.16 0.39 -26.66
N SER A 113 -26.89 1.52 -26.01
CA SER A 113 -27.41 1.78 -24.65
C SER A 113 -28.94 1.69 -24.65
N GLY A 114 -29.49 0.96 -23.68
CA GLY A 114 -30.94 0.88 -23.47
C GLY A 114 -31.57 2.18 -23.00
N THR A 115 -30.76 3.20 -22.70
CA THR A 115 -31.20 4.54 -22.31
C THR A 115 -30.53 5.61 -23.19
N GLY A 116 -31.31 6.62 -23.51
CA GLY A 116 -30.87 7.82 -24.23
C GLY A 116 -31.40 9.08 -23.56
N VAL A 117 -30.89 10.23 -23.99
CA VAL A 117 -31.33 11.54 -23.47
C VAL A 117 -32.12 12.24 -24.54
N TYR A 118 -33.27 12.78 -24.17
CA TYR A 118 -34.01 13.71 -25.02
C TYR A 118 -34.03 15.09 -24.37
N ASP A 119 -33.15 15.97 -24.84
CA ASP A 119 -33.24 17.39 -24.54
C ASP A 119 -34.41 17.98 -25.35
N ARG A 120 -35.53 18.20 -24.66
CA ARG A 120 -36.75 18.74 -25.29
C ARG A 120 -36.62 20.22 -25.66
N THR A 121 -35.70 20.95 -25.05
CA THR A 121 -35.46 22.37 -25.33
C THR A 121 -34.70 22.51 -26.65
N GLU A 122 -33.59 21.77 -26.76
CA GLU A 122 -32.77 21.75 -27.98
C GLU A 122 -33.34 20.82 -29.07
N ARG A 123 -34.33 20.00 -28.69
CA ARG A 123 -34.95 18.96 -29.51
C ARG A 123 -33.93 17.96 -30.02
N THR A 124 -33.02 17.54 -29.15
CA THR A 124 -31.96 16.60 -29.50
C THR A 124 -32.09 15.31 -28.70
N ILE A 125 -32.15 14.19 -29.42
CA ILE A 125 -31.99 12.87 -28.84
C ILE A 125 -30.53 12.47 -28.95
N THR A 126 -29.93 11.99 -27.87
CA THR A 126 -28.59 11.40 -27.91
C THR A 126 -28.64 9.93 -27.50
N VAL A 127 -28.06 9.06 -28.33
CA VAL A 127 -27.90 7.62 -28.09
C VAL A 127 -26.43 7.25 -28.10
N PHE A 128 -26.07 6.23 -27.34
CA PHE A 128 -24.70 5.83 -27.08
C PHE A 128 -24.46 4.38 -27.45
N PHE A 129 -23.21 4.08 -27.78
CA PHE A 129 -22.74 2.77 -28.16
C PHE A 129 -21.59 2.34 -27.24
N SER A 130 -21.41 1.02 -27.05
CA SER A 130 -20.34 0.50 -26.19
C SER A 130 -18.92 0.75 -26.68
N GLU A 131 -18.79 1.16 -27.94
CA GLU A 131 -17.53 1.37 -28.65
C GLU A 131 -17.76 2.31 -29.85
N PRO A 132 -16.68 2.82 -30.50
CA PRO A 132 -16.79 3.62 -31.72
C PRO A 132 -17.54 2.90 -32.84
N VAL A 133 -18.63 3.50 -33.33
CA VAL A 133 -19.40 2.97 -34.45
C VAL A 133 -18.98 3.55 -35.79
N ASP A 134 -19.20 2.78 -36.85
CA ASP A 134 -19.01 3.23 -38.22
C ASP A 134 -20.02 4.33 -38.57
N GLY A 135 -19.47 5.47 -39.05
CA GLY A 135 -20.24 6.66 -39.40
C GLY A 135 -21.27 6.42 -40.50
N THR A 136 -21.03 5.50 -41.43
CA THR A 136 -21.99 5.25 -42.52
C THR A 136 -23.24 4.52 -42.01
N SER A 137 -23.06 3.55 -41.11
CA SER A 137 -24.17 2.79 -40.54
C SER A 137 -25.02 3.60 -39.58
N VAL A 138 -24.40 4.45 -38.76
CA VAL A 138 -25.08 5.19 -37.69
C VAL A 138 -25.73 6.49 -38.17
N LEU A 139 -25.28 7.07 -39.30
CA LEU A 139 -25.88 8.28 -39.89
C LEU A 139 -27.06 7.98 -40.82
N ASP A 140 -27.35 6.71 -41.10
CA ASP A 140 -28.50 6.27 -41.88
C ASP A 140 -29.80 6.48 -41.07
N LYS A 141 -30.65 7.43 -41.51
CA LYS A 141 -31.94 7.74 -40.87
C LYS A 141 -32.87 6.54 -40.79
N SER A 142 -32.77 5.58 -41.71
CA SER A 142 -33.64 4.39 -41.71
C SER A 142 -33.39 3.48 -40.50
N LYS A 143 -32.28 3.69 -39.77
CA LYS A 143 -31.95 2.97 -38.54
C LYS A 143 -32.70 3.47 -37.32
N TYR A 144 -33.52 4.51 -37.43
CA TYR A 144 -34.10 5.16 -36.26
C TYR A 144 -35.60 5.31 -36.39
N THR A 145 -36.32 4.83 -35.38
CA THR A 145 -37.78 4.91 -35.28
C THR A 145 -38.15 5.45 -33.90
N LEU A 146 -38.83 6.59 -33.84
CA LEU A 146 -39.33 7.16 -32.59
C LEU A 146 -40.42 6.28 -32.00
N THR A 147 -40.48 6.19 -30.68
CA THR A 147 -41.63 5.61 -29.97
C THR A 147 -42.36 6.65 -29.14
N TYR A 148 -43.69 6.48 -29.04
CA TYR A 148 -44.56 7.30 -28.20
C TYR A 148 -45.81 6.51 -27.80
N GLY A 149 -46.05 6.33 -26.49
CA GLY A 149 -47.29 5.70 -26.01
C GLY A 149 -47.56 4.32 -26.63
N GLY A 150 -46.51 3.53 -26.86
CA GLY A 150 -46.57 2.20 -27.49
C GLY A 150 -46.71 2.20 -29.03
N ASN A 151 -46.69 3.37 -29.68
CA ASN A 151 -46.69 3.50 -31.14
C ASN A 151 -45.28 3.79 -31.66
N GLU A 152 -45.08 3.53 -32.95
CA GLU A 152 -43.82 3.76 -33.68
C GLU A 152 -44.02 4.79 -34.81
N LEU A 153 -43.01 5.63 -35.01
CA LEU A 153 -42.97 6.62 -36.08
C LEU A 153 -41.55 6.71 -36.66
N PRO A 154 -41.34 6.51 -37.97
CA PRO A 154 -40.03 6.76 -38.59
C PRO A 154 -39.55 8.18 -38.30
N LEU A 155 -38.23 8.41 -38.29
CA LEU A 155 -37.72 9.77 -38.12
C LEU A 155 -38.34 10.73 -39.15
N PRO A 156 -38.75 11.95 -38.72
CA PRO A 156 -39.16 13.00 -39.63
C PRO A 156 -38.09 13.29 -40.69
N SER A 157 -38.50 13.62 -41.92
CA SER A 157 -37.58 13.82 -43.04
C SER A 157 -36.58 14.96 -42.81
N ASP A 158 -36.98 15.97 -42.04
CA ASP A 158 -36.18 17.14 -41.64
C ASP A 158 -35.35 16.93 -40.37
N ALA A 159 -35.45 15.77 -39.70
CA ALA A 159 -34.55 15.41 -38.62
C ALA A 159 -33.11 15.27 -39.15
N THR A 160 -32.10 15.70 -38.40
CA THR A 160 -30.69 15.56 -38.78
C THR A 160 -29.97 14.65 -37.81
N ILE A 161 -29.03 13.85 -38.32
CA ILE A 161 -28.22 12.94 -37.52
C ILE A 161 -26.77 13.37 -37.62
N SER A 162 -26.10 13.49 -36.49
CA SER A 162 -24.67 13.80 -36.40
C SER A 162 -23.98 12.85 -35.44
N LEU A 163 -22.76 12.45 -35.79
CA LEU A 163 -21.91 11.65 -34.92
C LEU A 163 -21.45 12.51 -33.73
N GLY A 164 -21.49 11.94 -32.53
CA GLY A 164 -20.97 12.58 -31.34
C GLY A 164 -19.49 12.31 -31.13
N GLY A 165 -18.99 12.66 -29.94
CA GLY A 165 -17.57 12.51 -29.59
C GLY A 165 -17.09 11.06 -29.66
N ASN A 166 -15.86 10.87 -30.17
CA ASN A 166 -15.18 9.58 -30.30
C ASN A 166 -15.97 8.50 -31.06
N ASN A 167 -16.93 8.90 -31.90
CA ASN A 167 -17.82 8.01 -32.65
C ASN A 167 -18.62 7.04 -31.76
N ALA A 168 -18.70 7.25 -30.45
CA ALA A 168 -19.40 6.38 -29.51
C ALA A 168 -20.82 6.86 -29.19
N SER A 169 -21.31 7.86 -29.93
CA SER A 169 -22.68 8.36 -29.78
C SER A 169 -23.19 8.98 -31.07
N VAL A 170 -24.50 9.15 -31.12
CA VAL A 170 -25.19 9.86 -32.19
C VAL A 170 -26.16 10.86 -31.59
N THR A 171 -26.24 12.04 -32.19
CA THR A 171 -27.23 13.07 -31.86
C THR A 171 -28.20 13.22 -33.01
N ILE A 172 -29.49 13.09 -32.71
CA ILE A 172 -30.60 13.25 -33.64
C ILE A 172 -31.32 14.54 -33.26
N LYS A 173 -31.26 15.54 -34.13
CA LYS A 173 -32.02 16.78 -33.96
C LYS A 173 -33.38 16.63 -34.63
N LEU A 174 -34.44 16.77 -33.85
CA LEU A 174 -35.83 16.67 -34.28
C LEU A 174 -36.40 18.03 -34.68
N PRO A 175 -37.42 18.08 -35.56
CA PRO A 175 -38.11 19.32 -35.91
C PRO A 175 -38.95 19.88 -34.77
N ASN A 176 -39.47 21.10 -34.95
CA ASN A 176 -40.31 21.77 -33.94
C ASN A 176 -41.62 21.04 -33.70
N ILE A 177 -42.19 20.46 -34.75
CA ILE A 177 -43.48 19.77 -34.74
C ILE A 177 -43.27 18.40 -35.38
N ILE A 178 -43.56 17.35 -34.63
CA ILE A 178 -43.54 15.96 -35.08
C ILE A 178 -44.99 15.53 -35.15
N LYS A 179 -45.45 15.08 -36.32
CA LYS A 179 -46.82 14.62 -36.51
C LYS A 179 -46.90 13.10 -36.60
N ASP A 180 -47.89 12.52 -35.95
CA ASP A 180 -48.24 11.12 -36.17
C ASP A 180 -48.90 10.91 -37.56
N LYS A 181 -49.19 9.65 -37.89
CA LYS A 181 -49.89 9.27 -39.12
C LYS A 181 -51.29 9.90 -39.29
N ASN A 182 -51.90 10.37 -38.21
CA ASN A 182 -53.21 11.03 -38.20
C ASN A 182 -53.09 12.56 -38.26
N GLY A 183 -51.87 13.11 -38.27
CA GLY A 183 -51.59 14.54 -38.32
C GLY A 183 -51.55 15.24 -36.95
N ASN A 184 -51.66 14.50 -35.84
CA ASN A 184 -51.58 15.06 -34.48
C ASN A 184 -50.14 15.41 -34.11
N ASP A 185 -49.92 16.53 -33.43
CA ASP A 185 -48.62 16.87 -32.87
C ASP A 185 -48.29 15.98 -31.66
N ILE A 186 -47.23 15.19 -31.79
CA ILE A 186 -46.77 14.23 -30.78
C ILE A 186 -45.37 14.57 -30.24
N SER A 187 -44.88 15.78 -30.49
CA SER A 187 -43.53 16.22 -30.11
C SER A 187 -43.22 16.06 -28.61
N SER A 188 -44.22 16.29 -27.75
CA SER A 188 -44.13 16.13 -26.30
C SER A 188 -44.31 14.69 -25.82
N LEU A 189 -44.80 13.79 -26.68
CA LEU A 189 -45.14 12.41 -26.33
C LEU A 189 -44.03 11.40 -26.64
N ILE A 190 -42.98 11.82 -27.36
CA ILE A 190 -41.81 10.97 -27.62
C ILE A 190 -41.19 10.52 -26.30
N ASP A 191 -41.12 9.21 -26.09
CA ASP A 191 -40.65 8.55 -24.87
C ASP A 191 -39.53 7.54 -25.11
N GLY A 192 -39.26 7.20 -26.38
CA GLY A 192 -38.26 6.22 -26.73
C GLY A 192 -37.82 6.30 -28.19
N LEU A 193 -36.89 5.41 -28.53
CA LEU A 193 -36.28 5.29 -29.84
C LEU A 193 -35.90 3.83 -30.06
N ILE A 194 -36.19 3.31 -31.25
CA ILE A 194 -35.69 2.03 -31.72
C ILE A 194 -34.50 2.32 -32.64
N VAL A 195 -33.35 1.71 -32.31
CA VAL A 195 -32.14 1.77 -33.12
C VAL A 195 -31.93 0.44 -33.82
N GLY A 196 -31.91 0.47 -35.14
CA GLY A 196 -31.64 -0.67 -36.00
C GLY A 196 -30.18 -1.14 -35.94
N GLN A 197 -29.85 -2.16 -36.72
CA GLN A 197 -28.49 -2.69 -36.78
C GLN A 197 -27.49 -1.63 -37.26
N VAL A 198 -26.50 -1.35 -36.41
CA VAL A 198 -25.31 -0.55 -36.69
C VAL A 198 -24.08 -1.47 -36.62
N GLN A 199 -22.95 -1.00 -37.14
CA GLN A 199 -21.68 -1.72 -37.06
C GLN A 199 -20.57 -0.84 -36.48
N ASP A 200 -19.57 -1.46 -35.89
CA ASP A 200 -18.36 -0.78 -35.45
C ASP A 200 -17.39 -0.51 -36.62
N LEU A 201 -16.20 0.01 -36.29
CA LEU A 201 -15.13 0.25 -37.27
C LEU A 201 -14.48 -1.03 -37.81
N ALA A 202 -14.61 -2.16 -37.11
CA ALA A 202 -14.13 -3.48 -37.52
C ALA A 202 -15.17 -4.27 -38.34
N GLY A 203 -16.40 -3.78 -38.44
CA GLY A 203 -17.51 -4.39 -39.15
C GLY A 203 -18.35 -5.37 -38.31
N ASN A 204 -18.12 -5.49 -37.00
CA ASN A 204 -18.99 -6.29 -36.15
C ASN A 204 -20.32 -5.55 -35.94
N LYS A 205 -21.42 -6.31 -35.85
CA LYS A 205 -22.78 -5.76 -35.97
C LYS A 205 -23.54 -5.88 -34.67
N SER A 206 -24.20 -4.79 -34.28
CA SER A 206 -25.13 -4.78 -33.15
C SER A 206 -26.35 -5.69 -33.39
N LYS A 207 -27.20 -5.82 -32.36
CA LYS A 207 -28.52 -6.45 -32.51
C LYS A 207 -29.33 -5.74 -33.59
N VAL A 208 -30.19 -6.49 -34.27
CA VAL A 208 -31.02 -5.97 -35.37
C VAL A 208 -31.90 -4.80 -34.93
N TYR A 209 -32.43 -4.86 -33.70
CA TYR A 209 -33.24 -3.82 -33.09
C TYR A 209 -32.85 -3.63 -31.64
N ASN A 210 -32.76 -2.38 -31.21
CA ASN A 210 -32.37 -1.99 -29.86
C ASN A 210 -33.36 -0.95 -29.36
N ASN A 211 -34.08 -1.27 -28.29
CA ASN A 211 -35.01 -0.33 -27.66
C ASN A 211 -34.25 0.59 -26.73
N VAL A 212 -34.45 1.90 -26.90
CA VAL A 212 -33.82 2.95 -26.12
C VAL A 212 -34.91 3.77 -25.44
N THR A 213 -34.97 3.73 -24.12
CA THR A 213 -35.85 4.59 -23.34
C THR A 213 -35.25 5.99 -23.23
N LEU A 214 -36.02 7.02 -23.55
CA LEU A 214 -35.55 8.41 -23.52
C LEU A 214 -35.89 9.07 -22.18
N SER A 215 -34.84 9.53 -21.49
CA SER A 215 -34.99 10.33 -20.28
C SER A 215 -35.09 11.82 -20.63
N GLY A 216 -35.98 12.54 -19.95
CA GLY A 216 -36.29 13.94 -20.24
C GLY A 216 -35.20 14.96 -19.88
N SER A 217 -34.17 14.55 -19.13
CA SER A 217 -32.97 15.32 -18.81
C SER A 217 -31.81 14.39 -18.47
N ALA A 218 -30.59 14.91 -18.56
CA ALA A 218 -29.41 14.22 -18.07
C ALA A 218 -29.46 14.01 -16.55
N SER A 219 -29.32 12.77 -16.09
CA SER A 219 -29.26 12.47 -14.65
C SER A 219 -28.02 13.09 -14.02
N VAL A 220 -28.19 13.70 -12.84
CA VAL A 220 -27.08 14.14 -12.00
C VAL A 220 -26.19 12.94 -11.63
N ILE A 221 -24.87 13.14 -11.62
CA ILE A 221 -23.92 12.13 -11.12
C ILE A 221 -23.82 12.32 -9.60
N ASP A 222 -24.15 11.29 -8.84
CA ASP A 222 -24.07 11.28 -7.38
C ASP A 222 -23.77 9.88 -6.83
N ALA A 223 -23.86 9.70 -5.51
CA ALA A 223 -23.59 8.41 -4.87
C ALA A 223 -24.48 7.26 -5.39
N THR A 224 -25.67 7.52 -5.93
CA THR A 224 -26.55 6.49 -6.51
C THR A 224 -26.10 6.03 -7.89
N THR A 225 -25.24 6.81 -8.55
CA THR A 225 -24.63 6.43 -9.83
C THR A 225 -23.38 5.58 -9.67
N VAL A 226 -22.82 5.47 -8.46
CA VAL A 226 -21.68 4.60 -8.18
C VAL A 226 -22.14 3.15 -8.17
N VAL A 227 -21.48 2.30 -8.95
CA VAL A 227 -21.74 0.86 -8.96
C VAL A 227 -21.34 0.28 -7.62
N ALA A 228 -22.23 -0.48 -6.98
CA ALA A 228 -22.00 -1.07 -5.68
C ALA A 228 -20.74 -1.96 -5.67
N ASP A 229 -19.97 -1.89 -4.58
CA ASP A 229 -18.74 -2.68 -4.36
C ASP A 229 -17.65 -2.55 -5.43
N SER A 230 -17.70 -1.51 -6.26
CA SER A 230 -16.74 -1.27 -7.35
C SER A 230 -15.47 -0.53 -6.90
N ALA A 231 -15.53 0.19 -5.78
CA ALA A 231 -14.44 1.03 -5.32
C ALA A 231 -13.30 0.21 -4.71
N LYS A 232 -12.06 0.45 -5.17
CA LYS A 232 -10.85 -0.20 -4.65
C LYS A 232 -9.62 0.71 -4.75
N THR A 233 -8.69 0.57 -3.82
CA THR A 233 -7.33 1.13 -3.96
C THR A 233 -6.52 0.31 -4.97
N LEU A 234 -5.62 0.96 -5.71
CA LEU A 234 -4.67 0.30 -6.63
C LEU A 234 -3.23 0.42 -6.12
N ASP A 235 -2.93 1.49 -5.41
CA ASP A 235 -1.67 1.78 -4.76
C ASP A 235 -1.92 2.80 -3.62
N LYS A 236 -0.86 3.27 -2.97
CA LYS A 236 -0.90 4.23 -1.85
C LYS A 236 -1.40 5.64 -2.21
N ARG A 237 -1.77 5.89 -3.47
CA ARG A 237 -2.21 7.19 -3.99
C ARG A 237 -3.40 7.11 -4.94
N THR A 238 -3.73 5.92 -5.42
CA THR A 238 -4.70 5.72 -6.50
C THR A 238 -5.92 4.94 -6.03
N ILE A 239 -7.10 5.49 -6.28
CA ILE A 239 -8.40 4.82 -6.09
C ILE A 239 -9.11 4.70 -7.43
N GLN A 240 -9.75 3.55 -7.65
CA GLN A 240 -10.58 3.27 -8.82
C GLN A 240 -11.99 2.89 -8.38
N PHE A 241 -13.00 3.31 -9.12
CA PHE A 241 -14.40 2.92 -8.92
C PHE A 241 -15.17 3.00 -10.23
N GLU A 242 -16.39 2.45 -10.25
CA GLU A 242 -17.24 2.45 -11.44
C GLU A 242 -18.49 3.30 -11.22
N LEU A 243 -18.90 4.02 -12.27
CA LEU A 243 -20.18 4.70 -12.35
C LEU A 243 -21.05 3.98 -13.38
N GLY A 244 -22.34 3.76 -13.08
CA GLY A 244 -23.34 3.26 -14.03
C GLY A 244 -23.75 4.29 -15.10
N THR A 245 -22.94 5.34 -15.29
CA THR A 245 -23.13 6.38 -16.28
C THR A 245 -21.80 6.68 -16.97
N PRO A 246 -21.77 6.75 -18.31
CA PRO A 246 -20.56 7.09 -19.05
C PRO A 246 -20.25 8.58 -18.89
N LEU A 247 -18.96 8.92 -18.83
CA LEU A 247 -18.51 10.29 -18.71
C LEU A 247 -18.14 10.89 -20.07
N LYS A 248 -18.32 12.21 -20.19
CA LYS A 248 -17.80 13.01 -21.30
C LYS A 248 -16.49 13.67 -20.91
N SER A 249 -16.43 14.17 -19.68
CA SER A 249 -15.27 14.85 -19.10
C SER A 249 -15.15 14.50 -17.64
N ILE A 250 -13.92 14.44 -17.14
CA ILE A 250 -13.60 14.38 -15.72
C ILE A 250 -12.63 15.51 -15.36
N SER A 251 -12.77 16.05 -14.16
CA SER A 251 -11.89 17.10 -13.66
C SER A 251 -11.40 16.74 -12.27
N ALA A 252 -10.07 16.61 -12.10
CA ALA A 252 -9.44 16.35 -10.80
C ALA A 252 -9.83 17.40 -9.75
N ASP A 253 -10.01 18.66 -10.18
CA ASP A 253 -10.44 19.76 -9.31
C ASP A 253 -11.77 19.47 -8.59
N ASP A 254 -12.66 18.65 -9.15
CA ASP A 254 -13.97 18.38 -8.57
C ASP A 254 -13.90 17.44 -7.37
N PHE A 255 -12.80 16.72 -7.19
CA PHE A 255 -12.71 15.63 -6.22
C PHE A 255 -11.73 15.94 -5.09
N THR A 256 -12.02 15.37 -3.93
CA THR A 256 -11.02 15.09 -2.89
C THR A 256 -11.06 13.62 -2.53
N VAL A 257 -9.91 13.09 -2.13
CA VAL A 257 -9.77 11.71 -1.63
C VAL A 257 -9.18 11.82 -0.23
N ASN A 258 -9.91 11.36 0.80
CA ASN A 258 -9.57 11.59 2.21
C ASN A 258 -9.25 13.05 2.55
N ASN A 259 -10.05 13.98 2.02
CA ASN A 259 -9.85 15.44 2.14
C ASN A 259 -8.56 15.97 1.49
N LYS A 260 -7.83 15.16 0.71
CA LYS A 260 -6.67 15.59 -0.06
C LYS A 260 -7.07 15.95 -1.49
N PRO A 261 -6.42 16.94 -2.12
CA PRO A 261 -6.68 17.28 -3.51
C PRO A 261 -6.28 16.12 -4.43
N VAL A 262 -7.08 15.90 -5.47
CA VAL A 262 -6.73 14.98 -6.55
C VAL A 262 -5.82 15.72 -7.54
N GLU A 263 -4.68 15.12 -7.86
CA GLU A 263 -3.70 15.64 -8.82
C GLU A 263 -4.02 15.16 -10.24
N TYR A 264 -4.50 13.93 -10.36
CA TYR A 264 -4.80 13.30 -11.64
C TYR A 264 -6.14 12.56 -11.59
N ALA A 265 -6.96 12.75 -12.63
CA ALA A 265 -8.23 12.08 -12.80
C ALA A 265 -8.36 11.58 -14.24
N ASN A 266 -8.79 10.33 -14.40
CA ASN A 266 -9.01 9.71 -15.69
C ASN A 266 -10.28 8.85 -15.66
N PHE A 267 -10.85 8.57 -16.83
CA PHE A 267 -11.95 7.63 -16.97
C PHE A 267 -11.85 6.81 -18.26
N GLU A 268 -12.48 5.63 -18.26
CA GLU A 268 -12.71 4.79 -19.44
C GLU A 268 -14.19 4.42 -19.48
N ASN A 269 -14.90 4.77 -20.56
CA ASN A 269 -16.28 4.32 -20.76
C ASN A 269 -16.27 2.88 -21.25
N LYS A 270 -17.05 2.02 -20.60
CA LYS A 270 -17.16 0.59 -20.93
C LYS A 270 -18.39 0.00 -20.26
N VAL A 271 -18.71 -1.27 -20.57
CA VAL A 271 -19.64 -2.04 -19.75
C VAL A 271 -19.00 -2.28 -18.38
N VAL A 272 -19.62 -1.78 -17.32
CA VAL A 272 -19.15 -1.87 -15.93
C VAL A 272 -19.73 -3.12 -15.25
N SER A 273 -19.33 -3.41 -14.01
CA SER A 273 -19.57 -4.72 -13.38
C SER A 273 -21.04 -5.06 -13.14
N ASP A 274 -21.94 -4.08 -13.11
CA ASP A 274 -23.39 -4.29 -13.02
C ASP A 274 -24.06 -4.57 -14.38
N GLY A 275 -23.27 -4.57 -15.47
CA GLY A 275 -23.74 -4.79 -16.84
C GLY A 275 -24.25 -3.53 -17.55
N THR A 276 -24.27 -2.37 -16.88
CA THR A 276 -24.62 -1.10 -17.52
C THR A 276 -23.44 -0.57 -18.35
N TYR A 277 -23.73 0.23 -19.38
CA TYR A 277 -22.68 1.00 -20.05
C TYR A 277 -22.41 2.26 -19.24
N GLY A 278 -21.25 2.28 -18.59
CA GLY A 278 -20.86 3.26 -17.58
C GLY A 278 -19.45 3.76 -17.79
N SER A 279 -18.78 4.14 -16.69
CA SER A 279 -17.38 4.56 -16.71
C SER A 279 -16.61 3.98 -15.54
N VAL A 280 -15.37 3.56 -15.79
CA VAL A 280 -14.37 3.31 -14.75
C VAL A 280 -13.61 4.59 -14.50
N VAL A 281 -13.69 5.11 -13.29
CA VAL A 281 -13.01 6.33 -12.86
C VAL A 281 -11.77 5.95 -12.07
N THR A 282 -10.65 6.62 -12.36
CA THR A 282 -9.40 6.49 -11.61
C THR A 282 -8.97 7.87 -11.12
N LEU A 283 -8.77 8.02 -9.82
CA LEU A 283 -8.31 9.25 -9.17
C LEU A 283 -6.99 9.00 -8.47
N GLN A 284 -6.06 9.95 -8.55
CA GLN A 284 -4.76 9.87 -7.90
C GLN A 284 -4.44 11.18 -7.17
N VAL A 285 -4.03 11.07 -5.90
CA VAL A 285 -3.59 12.22 -5.08
C VAL A 285 -2.10 12.51 -5.25
N GLY A 286 -1.63 13.65 -4.74
CA GLY A 286 -0.22 14.06 -4.74
C GLY A 286 0.71 13.03 -4.09
N LYS A 287 2.01 13.04 -4.46
CA LYS A 287 3.02 12.13 -3.89
C LYS A 287 3.12 12.25 -2.36
N ASP A 288 3.03 13.47 -1.85
CA ASP A 288 3.14 13.78 -0.42
C ASP A 288 1.83 13.52 0.35
N ASP A 289 0.75 13.18 -0.37
CA ASP A 289 -0.56 12.85 0.18
C ASP A 289 -0.83 11.33 0.18
N ALA A 290 0.21 10.51 -0.03
CA ALA A 290 0.09 9.06 -0.03
C ALA A 290 -0.46 8.53 1.31
N TRP A 291 -1.33 7.54 1.24
CA TRP A 291 -1.94 6.87 2.38
C TRP A 291 -1.21 5.57 2.75
N ASN A 292 -1.52 5.02 3.92
CA ASN A 292 -1.01 3.70 4.34
C ASN A 292 -1.65 2.60 3.51
N THR A 293 -1.00 1.44 3.40
CA THR A 293 -1.45 0.34 2.53
C THR A 293 -2.86 -0.15 2.88
N ASP A 294 -3.22 -0.18 4.17
CA ASP A 294 -4.55 -0.56 4.68
C ASP A 294 -5.62 0.54 4.62
N THR A 295 -5.29 1.72 4.10
CA THR A 295 -6.21 2.86 4.12
C THR A 295 -7.34 2.65 3.13
N LYS A 296 -8.57 2.92 3.58
CA LYS A 296 -9.79 2.89 2.75
C LYS A 296 -10.30 4.32 2.50
N PRO A 297 -9.80 5.02 1.48
CA PRO A 297 -10.02 6.45 1.36
C PRO A 297 -11.40 6.81 0.83
N ALA A 298 -12.10 7.71 1.52
CA ALA A 298 -13.38 8.23 1.04
C ALA A 298 -13.18 9.19 -0.14
N VAL A 299 -14.11 9.19 -1.10
CA VAL A 299 -14.13 10.14 -2.23
C VAL A 299 -15.26 11.13 -2.01
N ALA A 300 -14.94 12.42 -2.04
CA ALA A 300 -15.91 13.50 -1.93
C ALA A 300 -15.82 14.45 -3.13
N VAL A 301 -16.93 15.15 -3.38
CA VAL A 301 -17.04 16.18 -4.41
C VAL A 301 -16.96 17.56 -3.77
N LYS A 302 -16.09 18.43 -4.29
CA LYS A 302 -15.90 19.81 -3.82
C LYS A 302 -17.14 20.70 -4.04
N ASN A 303 -17.05 21.93 -3.53
CA ASN A 303 -18.16 22.90 -3.45
C ASN A 303 -18.27 23.84 -4.68
N VAL A 304 -19.51 24.32 -4.89
CA VAL A 304 -20.14 25.26 -5.84
C VAL A 304 -20.29 24.93 -7.33
N THR A 305 -19.25 24.52 -8.06
CA THR A 305 -19.41 24.22 -9.51
C THR A 305 -18.48 23.10 -9.96
N THR A 306 -19.05 22.02 -10.47
CA THR A 306 -18.31 20.87 -10.99
C THR A 306 -18.12 20.96 -12.51
N LYS A 307 -16.98 20.46 -13.01
CA LYS A 307 -16.63 20.43 -14.43
C LYS A 307 -16.79 19.04 -15.06
N THR A 308 -16.89 18.01 -14.22
CA THR A 308 -17.15 16.63 -14.59
C THR A 308 -18.57 16.50 -15.10
N THR A 309 -18.71 15.97 -16.31
CA THR A 309 -20.01 15.81 -16.98
C THR A 309 -20.17 14.39 -17.51
N SER A 310 -21.38 13.85 -17.39
CA SER A 310 -21.74 12.61 -18.05
C SER A 310 -21.88 12.85 -19.55
N LEU A 311 -21.79 11.77 -20.31
CA LEU A 311 -22.06 11.79 -21.75
C LEU A 311 -23.51 12.17 -22.05
N TYR A 312 -24.39 11.99 -21.06
CA TYR A 312 -25.77 12.44 -21.05
C TYR A 312 -25.95 13.95 -20.83
N GLY A 313 -24.91 14.67 -20.39
CA GLY A 313 -24.95 16.10 -20.04
C GLY A 313 -25.19 16.38 -18.54
N GLY A 314 -25.19 15.34 -17.71
CA GLY A 314 -25.44 15.42 -16.28
C GLY A 314 -24.20 15.90 -15.57
N THR A 315 -24.36 16.79 -14.60
CA THR A 315 -23.23 17.31 -13.82
C THR A 315 -23.04 16.50 -12.53
N LEU A 316 -21.82 16.51 -12.01
CA LEU A 316 -21.52 15.94 -10.71
C LEU A 316 -22.14 16.78 -9.60
N ARG A 317 -22.89 16.14 -8.69
CA ARG A 317 -23.50 16.83 -7.55
C ARG A 317 -22.40 17.34 -6.62
N ALA A 318 -22.36 18.65 -6.39
CA ALA A 318 -21.44 19.25 -5.44
C ALA A 318 -21.78 18.88 -3.99
N ASN A 319 -20.79 18.93 -3.09
CA ASN A 319 -20.95 18.77 -1.63
C ASN A 319 -21.50 17.42 -1.18
N ILE A 320 -21.06 16.35 -1.81
CA ILE A 320 -21.41 15.00 -1.39
C ILE A 320 -20.17 14.20 -1.06
N THR A 321 -20.35 13.23 -0.16
CA THR A 321 -19.50 12.04 -0.17
C THR A 321 -19.99 11.16 -1.30
N LEU A 322 -19.18 11.02 -2.35
CA LEU A 322 -19.50 10.17 -3.48
C LEU A 322 -19.31 8.69 -3.11
N ILE A 323 -18.23 8.39 -2.38
CA ILE A 323 -17.88 7.04 -1.93
C ILE A 323 -17.47 7.11 -0.46
N ASN A 324 -18.13 6.30 0.36
CA ASN A 324 -17.75 6.15 1.77
C ASN A 324 -16.49 5.28 1.86
N GLY A 325 -15.52 5.68 2.69
CA GLY A 325 -14.29 4.90 2.91
C GLY A 325 -14.56 3.45 3.30
N ASN A 326 -15.59 3.18 4.10
CA ASN A 326 -15.92 1.80 4.50
C ASN A 326 -16.35 0.89 3.33
N SER A 327 -16.77 1.46 2.20
CA SER A 327 -17.15 0.73 0.99
C SER A 327 -15.98 0.50 0.03
N VAL A 328 -14.81 1.05 0.33
CA VAL A 328 -13.61 0.87 -0.51
C VAL A 328 -12.93 -0.44 -0.13
N LYS A 329 -12.72 -1.29 -1.14
CA LYS A 329 -11.94 -2.51 -1.02
C LYS A 329 -10.46 -2.18 -1.01
N ASP A 330 -9.74 -2.90 -0.18
CA ASP A 330 -8.30 -2.82 -0.17
C ASP A 330 -7.72 -3.61 -1.35
N GLY A 331 -6.89 -2.94 -2.15
CA GLY A 331 -6.15 -3.52 -3.26
C GLY A 331 -4.65 -3.28 -3.20
N VAL A 332 -4.11 -2.84 -2.04
CA VAL A 332 -2.68 -2.56 -1.87
C VAL A 332 -2.05 -3.67 -1.04
N ALA A 333 -0.92 -4.20 -1.48
CA ALA A 333 -0.18 -5.22 -0.75
C ALA A 333 0.45 -4.66 0.54
N PRO A 334 0.68 -5.53 1.55
CA PRO A 334 1.43 -5.14 2.74
C PRO A 334 2.88 -4.79 2.38
N GLU A 335 3.53 -3.96 3.17
CA GLU A 335 4.96 -3.66 3.08
C GLU A 335 5.63 -3.90 4.43
N VAL A 336 6.94 -4.19 4.45
CA VAL A 336 7.70 -4.09 5.71
C VAL A 336 7.61 -2.65 6.19
N LYS A 337 7.25 -2.45 7.46
CA LYS A 337 7.08 -1.12 8.04
C LYS A 337 8.43 -0.46 8.26
N PHE A 338 8.49 0.84 7.98
CA PHE A 338 9.65 1.68 8.25
C PHE A 338 9.32 2.80 9.23
N ASN A 339 10.32 3.25 9.98
CA ASN A 339 10.32 4.49 10.74
C ASN A 339 11.43 5.40 10.19
N GLY A 340 11.07 6.34 9.33
CA GLY A 340 12.03 7.01 8.46
C GLY A 340 12.64 6.02 7.48
N ASP A 341 13.97 5.94 7.43
CA ASP A 341 14.69 5.02 6.54
C ASP A 341 14.95 3.63 7.17
N ASN A 342 14.55 3.43 8.43
CA ASN A 342 14.88 2.23 9.18
C ASN A 342 13.71 1.25 9.20
N PRO A 343 13.90 -0.03 8.83
CA PRO A 343 12.86 -1.04 8.94
C PRO A 343 12.55 -1.30 10.43
N VAL A 344 11.28 -1.56 10.73
CA VAL A 344 10.82 -1.90 12.08
C VAL A 344 11.02 -3.41 12.27
N ILE A 345 12.25 -3.77 12.60
CA ILE A 345 12.68 -5.14 12.89
C ILE A 345 13.39 -5.17 14.24
N ASP A 346 12.88 -5.99 15.16
CA ASP A 346 13.49 -6.21 16.47
C ASP A 346 14.24 -7.55 16.48
N VAL A 347 15.47 -7.55 16.98
CA VAL A 347 16.26 -8.76 17.22
C VAL A 347 16.36 -8.96 18.73
N LEU A 348 15.87 -10.10 19.23
CA LEU A 348 15.81 -10.40 20.65
C LEU A 348 16.73 -11.56 20.99
N ASP A 349 17.55 -11.35 22.03
CA ASP A 349 18.29 -12.36 22.78
C ASP A 349 17.52 -12.62 24.08
N ALA A 350 16.67 -13.64 24.06
CA ALA A 350 15.83 -14.02 25.18
C ALA A 350 16.62 -14.72 26.29
N THR A 351 17.76 -15.34 25.95
CA THR A 351 18.59 -16.10 26.90
C THR A 351 19.74 -15.27 27.51
N GLY A 352 20.02 -14.09 26.96
CA GLY A 352 21.08 -13.18 27.40
C GLY A 352 22.49 -13.71 27.12
N ASN A 353 22.64 -14.63 26.16
CA ASN A 353 23.90 -15.30 25.86
C ASN A 353 24.71 -14.60 24.75
N GLY A 354 24.22 -13.46 24.24
CA GLY A 354 24.78 -12.73 23.12
C GLY A 354 24.43 -13.32 21.75
N LYS A 355 23.37 -14.13 21.65
CA LYS A 355 22.88 -14.73 20.40
C LYS A 355 21.44 -14.33 20.13
N ALA A 356 21.08 -14.22 18.86
CA ALA A 356 19.70 -13.89 18.52
C ALA A 356 18.81 -15.13 18.60
N ASP A 357 17.81 -15.10 19.48
CA ASP A 357 16.79 -16.13 19.59
C ASP A 357 15.62 -15.87 18.64
N THR A 358 15.25 -14.60 18.48
CA THR A 358 13.99 -14.21 17.83
C THR A 358 14.16 -12.94 17.01
N ILE A 359 13.52 -12.91 15.84
CA ILE A 359 13.36 -11.72 15.02
C ILE A 359 11.87 -11.38 14.94
N LYS A 360 11.50 -10.12 15.16
CA LYS A 360 10.15 -9.61 14.92
C LYS A 360 10.16 -8.61 13.78
N ILE A 361 9.38 -8.85 12.74
CA ILE A 361 9.25 -8.01 11.55
C ILE A 361 7.86 -7.39 11.59
N THR A 362 7.77 -6.07 11.62
CA THR A 362 6.48 -5.38 11.56
C THR A 362 6.16 -4.99 10.12
N PHE A 363 4.94 -5.30 9.67
CA PHE A 363 4.38 -4.91 8.39
C PHE A 363 3.44 -3.71 8.54
N THR A 364 3.14 -3.05 7.43
CA THR A 364 2.26 -1.88 7.36
C THR A 364 0.82 -2.21 7.72
N GLU A 365 0.42 -3.46 7.65
CA GLU A 365 -0.93 -3.93 7.89
C GLU A 365 -0.99 -5.40 8.32
N ASN A 366 -2.19 -5.84 8.73
CA ASN A 366 -2.40 -7.19 9.22
C ASN A 366 -2.22 -8.22 8.11
N LEU A 367 -1.42 -9.24 8.38
CA LEU A 367 -1.16 -10.33 7.46
C LEU A 367 -2.17 -11.46 7.63
N LYS A 368 -2.46 -12.15 6.53
CA LYS A 368 -3.20 -13.40 6.54
C LYS A 368 -2.28 -14.49 7.06
N ALA A 369 -2.53 -14.99 8.27
CA ALA A 369 -1.66 -15.98 8.95
C ALA A 369 -1.33 -17.20 8.08
N GLY A 370 -2.27 -17.72 7.28
CA GLY A 370 -2.05 -18.85 6.38
C GLY A 370 -1.26 -18.54 5.10
N SER A 371 -0.85 -17.29 4.88
CA SER A 371 0.04 -16.88 3.78
C SER A 371 1.50 -16.74 4.21
N VAL A 372 1.81 -16.99 5.49
CA VAL A 372 3.14 -16.78 6.05
C VAL A 372 3.72 -18.12 6.49
N SER A 373 4.93 -18.42 6.03
CA SER A 373 5.67 -19.64 6.28
C SER A 373 7.16 -19.33 6.50
N ILE A 374 7.90 -20.33 6.98
CA ILE A 374 9.35 -20.18 7.20
C ILE A 374 10.11 -19.94 5.88
N GLU A 375 9.57 -20.44 4.76
CA GLU A 375 10.18 -20.33 3.43
C GLU A 375 10.05 -18.92 2.85
N ASP A 376 9.18 -18.09 3.43
CA ASP A 376 8.98 -16.71 2.98
C ASP A 376 10.08 -15.76 3.45
N PHE A 377 10.96 -16.22 4.35
CA PHE A 377 12.01 -15.41 4.96
C PHE A 377 13.39 -16.05 4.84
N GLU A 378 14.39 -15.21 4.60
CA GLU A 378 15.79 -15.58 4.77
C GLU A 378 16.42 -14.67 5.82
N VAL A 379 17.17 -15.31 6.72
CA VAL A 379 18.06 -14.63 7.66
C VAL A 379 19.46 -15.20 7.39
N PRO A 380 20.27 -14.57 6.51
CA PRO A 380 21.54 -15.13 6.08
C PRO A 380 22.45 -15.47 7.28
N GLY A 381 22.96 -16.70 7.30
CA GLY A 381 23.77 -17.23 8.41
C GLY A 381 22.98 -17.97 9.49
N TYR A 382 21.64 -17.95 9.44
CA TYR A 382 20.77 -18.53 10.45
C TYR A 382 19.77 -19.52 9.83
N THR A 383 19.34 -20.48 10.65
CA THR A 383 18.21 -21.36 10.32
C THR A 383 16.98 -20.90 11.09
N ILE A 384 15.85 -20.76 10.40
CA ILE A 384 14.56 -20.44 11.01
C ILE A 384 13.89 -21.76 11.43
N SER A 385 13.52 -21.87 12.70
CA SER A 385 12.88 -23.06 13.27
C SER A 385 11.36 -22.95 13.37
N ASP A 386 10.84 -21.72 13.48
CA ASP A 386 9.42 -21.44 13.65
C ASP A 386 9.10 -20.04 13.10
N VAL A 387 7.87 -19.88 12.63
CA VAL A 387 7.30 -18.59 12.22
C VAL A 387 5.91 -18.46 12.83
N GLN A 388 5.63 -17.29 13.38
CA GLN A 388 4.32 -16.97 13.92
C GLN A 388 3.89 -15.60 13.43
N THR A 389 2.63 -15.45 13.08
CA THR A 389 2.05 -14.17 12.65
C THR A 389 1.02 -13.74 13.68
N ASP A 390 1.24 -12.58 14.27
CA ASP A 390 0.28 -11.89 15.13
C ASP A 390 -0.07 -10.55 14.50
N ASN A 391 -1.27 -10.46 13.90
CA ASN A 391 -1.72 -9.29 13.16
C ASN A 391 -0.70 -8.88 12.08
N ASN A 392 -0.06 -7.72 12.25
CA ASN A 392 0.94 -7.18 11.33
C ASN A 392 2.38 -7.52 11.72
N VAL A 393 2.61 -8.37 12.73
CA VAL A 393 3.95 -8.74 13.19
C VAL A 393 4.23 -10.20 12.89
N VAL A 394 5.32 -10.45 12.18
CA VAL A 394 5.88 -11.79 11.98
C VAL A 394 7.01 -12.02 12.97
N THR A 395 6.94 -13.10 13.72
CA THR A 395 7.96 -13.53 14.68
C THR A 395 8.65 -14.78 14.15
N LEU A 396 9.95 -14.68 13.86
CA LEU A 396 10.80 -15.80 13.45
C LEU A 396 11.61 -16.28 14.66
N LYS A 397 11.62 -17.58 14.93
CA LYS A 397 12.55 -18.19 15.89
C LYS A 397 13.75 -18.74 15.17
N LEU A 398 14.93 -18.41 15.67
CA LEU A 398 16.20 -18.87 15.08
C LEU A 398 16.72 -20.10 15.81
N VAL A 399 17.51 -20.91 15.10
CA VAL A 399 18.34 -21.95 15.71
C VAL A 399 19.69 -21.32 16.05
N GLU A 400 20.07 -21.33 17.33
CA GLU A 400 21.35 -20.76 17.77
C GLU A 400 22.56 -21.51 17.19
N GLY A 401 23.54 -20.75 16.70
CA GLY A 401 24.85 -21.27 16.29
C GLY A 401 25.80 -21.55 17.47
N GLY A 402 26.97 -22.14 17.18
CA GLY A 402 27.98 -22.46 18.20
C GLY A 402 28.78 -21.26 18.73
N ALA A 403 28.84 -20.14 17.99
CA ALA A 403 29.53 -18.91 18.38
C ALA A 403 28.53 -17.82 18.82
N ALA A 404 29.00 -16.82 19.57
CA ALA A 404 28.20 -15.63 19.89
C ALA A 404 27.97 -14.78 18.62
N ASP A 405 26.78 -14.20 18.48
CA ASP A 405 26.39 -13.47 17.29
C ASP A 405 26.86 -12.01 17.35
N ILE A 406 27.39 -11.51 16.24
CA ILE A 406 27.62 -10.06 16.08
C ILE A 406 26.36 -9.42 15.50
N LEU A 407 25.56 -8.81 16.37
CA LEU A 407 24.27 -8.13 16.08
C LEU A 407 24.32 -7.12 14.91
N GLU A 408 25.50 -6.67 14.49
CA GLU A 408 25.71 -5.62 13.48
C GLU A 408 25.47 -6.05 12.02
N THR A 409 25.13 -7.32 11.76
CA THR A 409 24.96 -7.84 10.39
C THR A 409 23.69 -8.65 10.15
N PHE A 410 22.73 -8.65 11.08
CA PHE A 410 21.45 -9.31 10.84
C PHE A 410 20.80 -8.67 9.62
N ASN A 411 20.54 -9.49 8.62
CA ASN A 411 19.85 -9.08 7.41
C ASN A 411 18.64 -9.96 7.31
N VAL A 412 17.48 -9.36 7.15
CA VAL A 412 16.24 -10.08 6.92
C VAL A 412 15.85 -9.84 5.47
N LYS A 413 15.41 -10.89 4.81
CA LYS A 413 14.82 -10.81 3.48
C LYS A 413 13.44 -11.45 3.51
N VAL A 414 12.52 -10.83 2.78
CA VAL A 414 11.23 -11.45 2.44
C VAL A 414 11.39 -12.02 1.05
N VAL A 415 11.55 -13.34 0.94
CA VAL A 415 11.89 -14.05 -0.31
C VAL A 415 10.73 -14.81 -0.92
N GLY A 416 9.72 -15.15 -0.10
CA GLY A 416 8.46 -15.70 -0.56
C GLY A 416 7.33 -14.68 -0.51
N ASP A 417 6.15 -15.11 -0.96
CA ASP A 417 4.98 -14.25 -1.13
C ASP A 417 4.18 -14.23 0.17
N VAL A 418 4.03 -13.05 0.77
CA VAL A 418 3.14 -12.85 1.93
C VAL A 418 1.94 -12.01 1.54
N ALA A 419 0.78 -12.26 2.14
CA ALA A 419 -0.45 -11.55 1.82
C ALA A 419 -1.09 -10.90 3.05
N ASP A 420 -1.79 -9.79 2.84
CA ASP A 420 -2.68 -9.20 3.83
C ASP A 420 -3.99 -10.02 3.99
N VAL A 421 -4.84 -9.58 4.92
CA VAL A 421 -6.16 -10.16 5.17
C VAL A 421 -7.14 -10.03 4.00
N ALA A 422 -6.97 -9.04 3.12
CA ALA A 422 -7.75 -8.85 1.90
C ALA A 422 -7.25 -9.74 0.73
N GLY A 423 -6.06 -10.33 0.87
CA GLY A 423 -5.42 -11.21 -0.10
C GLY A 423 -4.50 -10.49 -1.09
N ASN A 424 -4.13 -9.23 -0.86
CA ASN A 424 -3.13 -8.58 -1.72
C ASN A 424 -1.74 -9.06 -1.33
N VAL A 425 -0.91 -9.35 -2.34
CA VAL A 425 0.34 -10.09 -2.17
C VAL A 425 1.55 -9.17 -2.29
N LEU A 426 2.37 -9.12 -1.24
CA LEU A 426 3.74 -8.65 -1.32
C LEU A 426 4.58 -9.76 -1.95
N LYS A 427 5.11 -9.48 -3.15
CA LYS A 427 5.98 -10.43 -3.85
C LYS A 427 7.34 -10.52 -3.19
N GLY A 428 7.79 -11.74 -2.95
CA GLY A 428 9.11 -12.02 -2.42
C GLY A 428 10.21 -11.44 -3.31
N ASN A 429 11.24 -10.84 -2.70
CA ASN A 429 12.38 -10.29 -3.41
C ASN A 429 13.66 -10.44 -2.59
N ALA A 430 14.44 -11.47 -2.92
CA ALA A 430 15.70 -11.79 -2.27
C ALA A 430 16.81 -10.72 -2.42
N ASN A 431 16.61 -9.70 -3.27
CA ASN A 431 17.54 -8.59 -3.42
C ASN A 431 17.28 -7.44 -2.44
N ILE A 432 16.11 -7.40 -1.79
CA ILE A 432 15.81 -6.40 -0.78
C ILE A 432 16.31 -6.93 0.57
N ILE A 433 17.23 -6.18 1.16
CA ILE A 433 17.85 -6.50 2.43
C ILE A 433 17.36 -5.49 3.47
N TYR A 434 16.69 -5.98 4.51
CA TYR A 434 16.30 -5.20 5.67
C TYR A 434 17.33 -5.41 6.78
N THR A 435 18.09 -4.36 7.08
CA THR A 435 19.05 -4.38 8.18
C THR A 435 18.38 -3.79 9.43
N PRO A 436 18.17 -4.57 10.49
CA PRO A 436 17.67 -4.07 11.77
C PRO A 436 18.63 -3.01 12.31
N VAL A 437 18.07 -1.99 12.96
CA VAL A 437 18.89 -1.03 13.71
C VAL A 437 19.22 -1.67 15.06
N LYS A 438 20.52 -1.77 15.37
CA LYS A 438 21.04 -2.32 16.62
C LYS A 438 20.34 -1.68 17.83
N ALA A 439 19.60 -2.48 18.60
CA ALA A 439 19.35 -2.15 20.01
C ALA A 439 20.71 -2.25 20.72
N ALA A 440 21.23 -1.16 21.27
CA ALA A 440 22.38 -1.31 22.16
C ALA A 440 21.96 -2.16 23.35
N SER A 441 22.66 -3.28 23.55
CA SER A 441 22.69 -3.95 24.84
C SER A 441 23.13 -2.94 25.90
N MET A 442 22.36 -2.87 26.97
CA MET A 442 22.66 -2.07 28.15
C MET A 442 23.99 -2.54 28.75
N ASP A 443 25.03 -1.71 28.68
CA ASP A 443 26.32 -1.98 29.35
C ASP A 443 26.20 -1.62 30.83
N LEU A 444 25.60 -2.54 31.61
CA LEU A 444 25.68 -2.53 33.06
C LEU A 444 26.80 -3.47 33.49
N THR A 445 28.05 -3.21 33.08
CA THR A 445 29.18 -3.90 33.70
C THR A 445 29.13 -3.67 35.20
N SER A 446 29.02 -4.77 35.92
CA SER A 446 28.99 -4.89 37.39
C SER A 446 30.20 -4.29 38.11
N SER A 447 31.17 -3.70 37.41
CA SER A 447 32.27 -2.96 38.02
C SER A 447 31.83 -1.62 38.61
N ASP A 448 30.80 -0.99 38.06
CA ASP A 448 30.45 0.39 38.43
C ASP A 448 29.26 0.48 39.40
N LEU A 449 28.63 -0.65 39.74
CA LEU A 449 27.40 -0.66 40.54
C LEU A 449 27.42 -1.48 41.83
N LEU A 450 28.42 -2.33 42.11
CA LEU A 450 28.63 -2.90 43.46
C LEU A 450 29.86 -3.83 43.45
N THR A 451 31.04 -3.32 43.83
CA THR A 451 32.08 -4.21 44.38
C THR A 451 32.69 -3.62 45.64
N THR A 452 32.47 -4.36 46.73
CA THR A 452 33.12 -4.30 48.05
C THR A 452 32.68 -3.18 48.99
N GLY A 453 32.37 -3.59 50.23
CA GLY A 453 31.72 -2.77 51.25
C GLY A 453 32.37 -1.41 51.44
N LEU A 454 31.53 -0.37 51.43
CA LEU A 454 31.98 0.99 51.71
C LEU A 454 32.02 1.22 53.23
N PRO A 455 33.17 1.67 53.80
CA PRO A 455 33.23 2.11 55.18
C PRO A 455 32.37 3.37 55.39
N ALA A 456 31.93 3.59 56.63
CA ALA A 456 31.25 4.82 57.01
C ALA A 456 32.11 6.05 56.62
N GLY A 457 31.57 6.90 55.73
CA GLY A 457 32.15 8.21 55.39
C GLY A 457 32.94 8.30 54.08
N SER A 458 32.94 7.29 53.19
CA SER A 458 33.56 7.44 51.87
C SER A 458 32.62 8.06 50.83
N THR A 459 32.88 9.30 50.46
CA THR A 459 32.42 9.96 49.23
C THR A 459 33.13 9.34 48.03
N LEU A 460 32.38 8.81 47.05
CA LEU A 460 32.93 8.50 45.73
C LEU A 460 33.10 9.83 44.99
N ILE A 461 34.34 10.24 44.81
CA ILE A 461 34.74 11.34 43.93
C ILE A 461 35.23 10.69 42.63
N ASP A 462 34.40 10.69 41.60
CA ASP A 462 34.90 11.00 40.26
C ASP A 462 34.53 12.47 39.99
N GLY A 463 35.44 13.20 39.37
CA GLY A 463 35.60 14.64 39.45
C GLY A 463 34.49 15.52 38.88
N ASN A 464 33.25 15.03 38.69
CA ASN A 464 32.04 15.84 38.48
C ASN A 464 30.76 14.96 38.52
N HIS A 465 30.22 14.67 39.72
CA HIS A 465 28.77 14.65 40.09
C HIS A 465 28.36 13.51 41.05
N GLU A 466 27.43 13.88 41.94
CA GLU A 466 26.89 13.11 43.07
C GLU A 466 25.77 12.14 42.67
N ILE A 467 25.83 10.90 43.16
CA ILE A 467 24.62 10.11 43.42
C ILE A 467 24.08 10.65 44.75
N GLY A 468 22.80 11.04 44.75
CA GLY A 468 22.11 11.63 45.90
C GLY A 468 22.45 10.94 47.23
N VAL A 469 22.56 11.79 48.24
CA VAL A 469 23.10 11.52 49.58
C VAL A 469 22.56 10.24 50.24
N THR A 470 23.42 9.66 51.09
CA THR A 470 23.33 8.84 52.33
C THR A 470 22.33 7.70 52.65
N PRO A 471 21.05 7.59 52.26
CA PRO A 471 20.21 6.43 52.66
C PRO A 471 20.11 5.29 51.64
N LEU A 472 20.54 5.50 50.38
CA LEU A 472 20.50 4.48 49.32
C LEU A 472 21.47 3.30 49.56
N ASN A 473 22.44 3.46 50.46
CA ASN A 473 23.36 2.40 50.89
C ASN A 473 22.66 1.23 51.61
N MET A 474 21.39 1.38 52.00
CA MET A 474 20.56 0.33 52.62
C MET A 474 19.78 -0.49 51.60
N LEU A 475 19.72 -0.03 50.35
CA LEU A 475 19.02 -0.71 49.27
C LEU A 475 20.03 -1.50 48.44
N ALA A 476 19.68 -2.74 48.15
CA ALA A 476 20.44 -3.60 47.25
C ALA A 476 19.81 -3.55 45.85
N GLY A 477 20.66 -3.31 44.84
CA GLY A 477 20.29 -3.42 43.43
C GLY A 477 20.71 -4.77 42.87
N ALA A 478 19.80 -5.45 42.18
CA ALA A 478 20.09 -6.62 41.36
C ALA A 478 19.79 -6.29 39.90
N VAL A 479 20.79 -6.48 39.05
CA VAL A 479 20.70 -6.23 37.61
C VAL A 479 20.52 -7.55 36.87
N THR A 480 19.54 -7.56 35.98
CA THR A 480 19.35 -8.58 34.94
C THR A 480 19.21 -7.89 33.59
N THR A 481 19.18 -8.64 32.49
CA THR A 481 18.99 -8.08 31.15
C THR A 481 17.75 -7.18 31.12
N ASN A 482 17.96 -5.88 30.87
CA ASN A 482 16.94 -4.84 30.80
C ASN A 482 16.06 -4.67 32.05
N LYS A 483 16.52 -5.10 33.24
CA LYS A 483 15.78 -4.85 34.49
C LYS A 483 16.72 -4.59 35.67
N LEU A 484 16.48 -3.47 36.36
CA LEU A 484 17.07 -3.14 37.66
C LEU A 484 16.02 -3.36 38.75
N THR A 485 16.25 -4.35 39.60
CA THR A 485 15.41 -4.62 40.78
C THR A 485 16.07 -4.01 42.01
N VAL A 486 15.37 -3.13 42.70
CA VAL A 486 15.81 -2.46 43.93
C VAL A 486 15.03 -3.07 45.09
N THR A 487 15.76 -3.52 46.11
CA THR A 487 15.18 -4.19 47.29
C THR A 487 15.81 -3.66 48.57
N GLY A 488 15.10 -3.78 49.68
CA GLY A 488 15.62 -3.38 51.00
C GLY A 488 14.59 -2.66 51.83
N THR A 489 14.99 -2.24 53.03
CA THR A 489 14.11 -1.57 53.98
C THR A 489 14.62 -0.17 54.26
N MET A 490 13.72 0.82 54.17
CA MET A 490 13.93 2.20 54.56
C MET A 490 13.02 2.56 55.74
N TYR A 491 13.47 3.51 56.56
CA TYR A 491 12.75 4.06 57.69
C TYR A 491 12.36 5.52 57.44
N GLN A 492 11.43 6.07 58.22
CA GLN A 492 10.92 7.43 58.00
C GLN A 492 12.01 8.52 58.09
N ASP A 493 13.00 8.32 58.96
CA ASP A 493 14.15 9.20 59.19
C ASP A 493 15.22 9.10 58.09
N ASP A 494 15.13 8.10 57.21
CA ASP A 494 16.01 7.98 56.05
C ASP A 494 15.65 9.00 54.96
N PHE A 495 14.43 9.54 54.93
CA PHE A 495 14.01 10.49 53.91
C PHE A 495 14.41 11.93 54.27
N THR A 496 15.67 12.28 53.96
CA THR A 496 16.21 13.62 54.15
C THR A 496 15.66 14.64 53.14
N ALA A 497 15.89 15.93 53.39
CA ALA A 497 15.48 17.01 52.48
C ALA A 497 16.10 16.88 51.08
N ASP A 498 17.28 16.27 50.97
CA ASP A 498 18.03 16.11 49.73
C ASP A 498 17.49 14.99 48.80
N LEU A 499 16.65 14.08 49.33
CA LEU A 499 15.93 13.09 48.52
C LEU A 499 14.64 13.66 47.89
N ALA A 500 14.26 14.88 48.28
CA ALA A 500 12.95 15.45 47.95
C ALA A 500 13.04 16.41 46.75
N ASN A 501 12.46 16.01 45.62
CA ASN A 501 12.69 16.67 44.32
C ASN A 501 11.58 17.64 43.86
N GLU A 502 10.55 17.89 44.69
CA GLU A 502 9.48 18.87 44.37
C GLU A 502 9.39 19.99 45.41
N PRO A 503 8.94 21.21 45.01
CA PRO A 503 8.64 22.29 45.94
C PRO A 503 7.61 21.82 47.00
N GLY A 504 8.04 21.69 48.25
CA GLY A 504 7.24 21.15 49.36
C GLY A 504 7.68 19.78 49.88
N GLY A 505 8.62 19.10 49.22
CA GLY A 505 9.36 17.96 49.78
C GLY A 505 8.53 16.68 50.01
N ASN A 506 7.61 16.38 49.09
CA ASN A 506 6.60 15.31 49.24
C ASN A 506 6.84 14.07 48.36
N LYS A 507 7.84 14.06 47.48
CA LYS A 507 8.20 12.93 46.62
C LYS A 507 9.69 12.62 46.69
N ALA A 508 10.02 11.34 46.81
CA ALA A 508 11.40 10.85 46.81
C ALA A 508 11.74 10.22 45.45
N ALA A 509 12.86 10.63 44.88
CA ALA A 509 13.32 10.16 43.58
C ALA A 509 14.55 9.26 43.67
N PHE A 510 14.60 8.29 42.78
CA PHE A 510 15.79 7.53 42.45
C PHE A 510 16.29 7.98 41.08
N VAL A 511 17.56 8.37 40.99
CA VAL A 511 18.16 8.89 39.76
C VAL A 511 19.08 7.85 39.15
N ASN A 512 18.80 7.49 37.90
CA ASN A 512 19.63 6.61 37.09
C ASN A 512 20.40 7.42 36.05
N TYR A 513 21.61 6.96 35.74
CA TYR A 513 22.43 7.48 34.67
C TYR A 513 22.55 6.40 33.59
N ILE A 514 22.13 6.72 32.37
CA ILE A 514 22.10 5.78 31.25
C ILE A 514 23.08 6.27 30.20
N LYS A 515 24.04 5.43 29.82
CA LYS A 515 25.04 5.77 28.80
C LYS A 515 24.37 6.04 27.45
N THR A 516 24.77 7.12 26.79
CA THR A 516 24.26 7.51 25.48
C THR A 516 25.20 7.03 24.37
N PRO A 517 24.68 6.67 23.18
CA PRO A 517 25.50 6.41 22.01
C PRO A 517 26.29 7.65 21.56
N THR A 518 27.48 7.43 20.99
CA THR A 518 28.23 8.51 20.33
C THR A 518 27.40 9.17 19.25
N GLY A 519 27.36 10.51 19.25
CA GLY A 519 26.56 11.29 18.29
C GLY A 519 25.12 11.57 18.75
N THR A 520 24.75 11.21 19.98
CA THR A 520 23.45 11.60 20.56
C THR A 520 23.36 13.11 20.73
N ALA A 521 22.29 13.71 20.20
CA ALA A 521 21.93 15.11 20.38
C ALA A 521 20.66 15.30 21.22
N THR A 522 19.69 14.39 21.06
CA THR A 522 18.45 14.38 21.83
C THR A 522 18.04 12.95 22.21
N VAL A 523 17.25 12.83 23.27
CA VAL A 523 16.72 11.54 23.75
C VAL A 523 15.24 11.70 24.07
N ASP A 524 14.36 10.99 23.35
CA ASP A 524 12.95 10.91 23.75
C ASP A 524 12.79 9.80 24.77
N LEU A 525 12.08 10.09 25.86
CA LEU A 525 11.78 9.15 26.92
C LEU A 525 10.29 8.83 26.93
N TYR A 526 9.99 7.54 26.93
CA TYR A 526 8.67 6.96 27.09
C TYR A 526 8.63 6.22 28.41
N LYS A 527 7.56 6.43 29.17
CA LYS A 527 7.29 5.79 30.45
C LYS A 527 5.99 5.00 30.35
N ASP A 528 6.05 3.71 30.67
CA ASP A 528 4.91 2.79 30.63
C ASP A 528 4.16 2.85 29.28
N GLY A 529 4.93 2.90 28.18
CA GLY A 529 4.42 2.97 26.81
C GLY A 529 3.94 4.37 26.35
N SER A 530 3.86 5.35 27.25
CA SER A 530 3.43 6.71 26.93
C SER A 530 4.64 7.64 26.77
N TYR A 531 4.59 8.58 25.82
CA TYR A 531 5.61 9.62 25.71
C TYR A 531 5.62 10.47 26.98
N ALA A 532 6.80 10.67 27.57
CA ALA A 532 6.97 11.46 28.77
C ALA A 532 7.61 12.81 28.47
N TRP A 533 8.82 12.83 27.90
CA TRP A 533 9.56 14.07 27.61
C TRP A 533 10.77 13.81 26.68
N THR A 534 11.38 14.88 26.15
CA THR A 534 12.62 14.82 25.36
C THR A 534 13.74 15.56 26.09
N ALA A 535 14.87 14.90 26.29
CA ALA A 535 16.12 15.50 26.73
C ALA A 535 16.88 16.09 25.54
N THR A 536 17.40 17.31 25.68
CA THR A 536 18.20 17.95 24.63
C THR A 536 19.56 18.37 25.17
N ASN A 537 20.56 18.45 24.30
CA ASN A 537 21.92 18.89 24.65
C ASN A 537 22.01 20.37 25.13
N GLN A 538 20.90 21.11 25.16
CA GLN A 538 20.86 22.43 25.79
C GLN A 538 20.45 22.38 27.27
N ASP A 539 20.08 21.19 27.75
CA ASP A 539 19.63 20.94 29.11
C ASP A 539 20.63 20.01 29.82
N ASN A 540 21.81 20.55 30.14
CA ASN A 540 22.94 19.86 30.78
C ASN A 540 22.56 19.21 32.14
N GLN A 541 21.38 19.55 32.68
CA GLN A 541 20.85 18.90 33.87
C GLN A 541 20.47 17.44 33.59
N TRP A 542 19.99 17.12 32.38
CA TRP A 542 19.37 15.84 32.07
C TRP A 542 20.06 15.06 30.95
N LEU A 543 20.65 15.72 29.97
CA LEU A 543 21.45 15.07 28.92
C LEU A 543 22.85 15.67 28.91
N ASP A 544 23.85 14.83 29.20
CA ASP A 544 25.25 15.19 29.16
C ASP A 544 25.91 14.42 28.01
N VAL A 545 25.89 15.03 26.83
CA VAL A 545 26.52 14.42 25.65
C VAL A 545 28.05 14.47 25.72
N THR A 546 28.62 15.31 26.58
CA THR A 546 30.08 15.47 26.73
C THR A 546 30.64 14.26 27.46
N ASN A 547 29.96 13.84 28.53
CA ASN A 547 30.34 12.68 29.32
C ASN A 547 29.57 11.41 28.90
N GLY A 548 28.64 11.52 27.94
CA GLY A 548 28.00 10.39 27.27
C GLY A 548 26.92 9.69 28.10
N TYR A 549 26.06 10.45 28.79
CA TYR A 549 24.95 9.87 29.55
C TYR A 549 23.68 10.75 29.57
N VAL A 550 22.55 10.13 29.90
CA VAL A 550 21.25 10.77 30.17
C VAL A 550 20.77 10.39 31.57
N LYS A 551 20.21 11.36 32.30
CA LYS A 551 19.68 11.17 33.65
C LYS A 551 18.19 10.83 33.59
N VAL A 552 17.75 9.82 34.34
CA VAL A 552 16.35 9.46 34.50
C VAL A 552 15.98 9.43 35.97
N ALA A 553 15.18 10.39 36.41
CA ALA A 553 14.64 10.44 37.77
C ALA A 553 13.30 9.69 37.84
N THR A 554 13.20 8.75 38.79
CA THR A 554 11.98 7.97 39.03
C THR A 554 11.51 8.15 40.46
N TYR A 555 10.30 8.67 40.64
CA TYR A 555 9.70 8.75 41.97
C TYR A 555 9.25 7.37 42.44
N PHE A 556 9.80 6.91 43.56
CA PHE A 556 9.49 5.60 44.15
C PHE A 556 8.68 5.70 45.45
N ALA A 557 8.76 6.82 46.18
CA ALA A 557 8.01 7.05 47.41
C ALA A 557 7.38 8.45 47.45
N GLU A 558 6.29 8.57 48.21
CA GLU A 558 5.59 9.84 48.43
C GLU A 558 5.05 9.94 49.85
N LYS A 559 4.86 11.17 50.36
CA LYS A 559 4.17 11.37 51.63
C LYS A 559 2.67 11.15 51.46
N ASN A 560 2.10 10.32 52.33
CA ASN A 560 0.64 10.19 52.46
C ASN A 560 0.03 11.45 53.11
N ALA A 561 -1.30 11.45 53.27
CA ALA A 561 -2.03 12.58 53.87
C ALA A 561 -1.62 12.91 55.31
N SER A 562 -0.99 11.97 56.04
CA SER A 562 -0.46 12.20 57.40
C SER A 562 1.01 12.65 57.42
N GLY A 563 1.62 12.90 56.26
CA GLY A 563 3.02 13.32 56.13
C GLY A 563 4.05 12.19 56.28
N THR A 564 3.60 10.94 56.28
CA THR A 564 4.44 9.73 56.41
C THR A 564 4.82 9.23 55.01
N TRP A 565 6.08 8.88 54.82
CA TRP A 565 6.57 8.30 53.57
C TRP A 565 6.01 6.90 53.36
N VAL A 566 5.48 6.66 52.16
CA VAL A 566 4.97 5.37 51.71
C VAL A 566 5.47 5.06 50.31
N LEU A 567 5.62 3.77 49.99
CA LEU A 567 6.00 3.35 48.65
C LEU A 567 4.85 3.64 47.70
N ARG A 568 5.16 4.10 46.49
CA ARG A 568 4.13 4.37 45.49
C ARG A 568 3.46 3.05 45.06
N PRO A 569 2.14 3.05 44.79
CA PRO A 569 1.41 1.85 44.36
C PRO A 569 1.98 1.20 43.09
N ASN A 570 2.54 2.02 42.19
CA ASN A 570 3.17 1.56 40.95
C ASN A 570 4.70 1.57 41.12
N SER A 571 5.22 0.56 41.80
CA SER A 571 6.63 0.41 42.12
C SER A 571 7.45 -0.20 40.98
N VAL A 572 6.80 -0.70 39.92
CA VAL A 572 7.43 -1.14 38.68
C VAL A 572 7.16 -0.11 37.59
N THR A 573 8.21 0.32 36.87
CA THR A 573 8.09 1.26 35.77
C THR A 573 8.90 0.77 34.58
N THR A 574 8.30 0.79 33.39
CA THR A 574 9.00 0.49 32.14
C THR A 574 9.41 1.79 31.46
N TYR A 575 10.66 1.87 31.02
CA TYR A 575 11.23 3.01 30.33
C TYR A 575 11.73 2.61 28.97
N LYS A 576 11.38 3.37 27.94
CA LYS A 576 11.96 3.28 26.60
C LYS A 576 12.58 4.62 26.22
N LEU A 577 13.84 4.60 25.83
CA LEU A 577 14.63 5.75 25.40
C LEU A 577 14.89 5.63 23.90
N VAL A 578 14.75 6.74 23.17
CA VAL A 578 15.03 6.84 21.74
C VAL A 578 16.07 7.92 21.53
N PHE A 579 17.29 7.52 21.21
CA PHE A 579 18.43 8.41 21.01
C PHE A 579 18.46 8.89 19.56
N LYS A 580 18.62 10.19 19.36
CA LYS A 580 18.63 10.82 18.04
C LYS A 580 19.88 11.67 17.86
N ASP A 581 20.37 11.75 16.63
CA ASP A 581 21.44 12.65 16.24
C ASP A 581 20.95 14.09 16.00
N ASN A 582 21.87 14.97 15.60
CA ASN A 582 21.65 16.39 15.36
C ASN A 582 20.64 16.67 14.22
N THR A 583 20.37 15.67 13.37
CA THR A 583 19.40 15.76 12.26
C THR A 583 18.01 15.24 12.67
N GLY A 584 17.88 14.69 13.88
CA GLY A 584 16.66 14.06 14.37
C GLY A 584 16.53 12.59 13.97
N LYS A 585 17.55 12.00 13.32
CA LYS A 585 17.56 10.58 12.96
C LYS A 585 17.77 9.74 14.21
N VAL A 586 16.95 8.69 14.37
CA VAL A 586 17.12 7.72 15.45
C VAL A 586 18.40 6.93 15.20
N ILE A 587 19.31 6.97 16.17
CA ILE A 587 20.60 6.28 16.14
C ILE A 587 20.63 5.08 17.08
N ASN A 588 19.74 5.03 18.08
CA ASN A 588 19.63 3.91 19.00
C ASN A 588 18.31 3.96 19.79
N THR A 589 17.94 2.84 20.41
CA THR A 589 16.89 2.77 21.42
C THR A 589 17.32 1.88 22.57
N ALA A 590 16.95 2.23 23.81
CA ALA A 590 17.14 1.38 24.98
C ALA A 590 15.81 1.20 25.72
N GLU A 591 15.56 0.00 26.24
CA GLU A 591 14.39 -0.27 27.06
C GLU A 591 14.83 -0.96 28.35
N TYR A 592 14.29 -0.51 29.49
CA TYR A 592 14.56 -1.13 30.78
C TYR A 592 13.38 -1.02 31.73
N VAL A 593 13.32 -1.97 32.65
CA VAL A 593 12.36 -2.00 33.76
C VAL A 593 13.08 -1.61 35.05
N LEU A 594 12.49 -0.67 35.78
CA LEU A 594 12.90 -0.33 37.13
C LEU A 594 11.86 -0.84 38.11
N ASP A 595 12.29 -1.71 39.03
CA ASP A 595 11.39 -2.43 39.93
C ASP A 595 11.76 -2.17 41.39
N PHE A 596 10.93 -1.38 42.08
CA PHE A 596 11.00 -1.10 43.51
C PHE A 596 10.05 -1.99 44.34
N SER A 597 9.44 -3.03 43.77
CA SER A 597 8.45 -3.84 44.49
C SER A 597 9.04 -4.56 45.70
N GLY A 598 10.37 -4.73 45.74
CA GLY A 598 11.10 -5.29 46.87
C GLY A 598 11.53 -4.25 47.93
N VAL A 599 11.21 -2.97 47.76
CA VAL A 599 11.47 -1.93 48.75
C VAL A 599 10.34 -1.90 49.79
N LYS A 600 10.70 -1.83 51.06
CA LYS A 600 9.78 -1.64 52.19
C LYS A 600 10.08 -0.32 52.87
N ILE A 601 9.04 0.46 53.18
CA ILE A 601 9.16 1.68 53.97
C ILE A 601 8.45 1.44 55.30
N GLU A 602 9.23 1.38 56.38
CA GLU A 602 8.71 1.22 57.73
C GLU A 602 8.04 2.51 58.19
N THR A 603 6.98 2.37 58.98
CA THR A 603 6.22 3.51 59.52
C THR A 603 6.89 4.16 60.73
N THR A 604 8.00 3.59 61.20
CA THR A 604 8.80 4.07 62.32
C THR A 604 10.16 4.58 61.86
N ASN A 605 10.82 5.39 62.69
CA ASN A 605 12.24 5.71 62.52
C ASN A 605 13.11 4.46 62.79
N ARG A 606 14.36 4.48 62.31
CA ARG A 606 15.31 3.40 62.54
C ARG A 606 15.46 3.14 64.05
N PRO A 607 15.47 1.88 64.51
CA PRO A 607 15.80 1.58 65.90
C PRO A 607 17.20 2.12 66.20
N GLN A 608 17.35 2.94 67.25
CA GLN A 608 18.68 3.38 67.67
C GLN A 608 19.47 2.13 68.04
N GLN A 609 20.57 1.87 67.33
CA GLN A 609 21.48 0.81 67.73
C GLN A 609 22.07 1.19 69.09
N PRO A 610 22.17 0.23 70.04
CA PRO A 610 22.70 0.47 71.37
C PRO A 610 24.17 0.94 71.36
#